data_AF-I4YCK3-F1
#
_entry.id   AF-I4YCK3-F1
#
_cell.length_a   1.000
_cell.length_b   1.000
_cell.length_c   1.000
_cell.angle_alpha   90.00
_cell.angle_beta   90.00
_cell.angle_gamma   90.00
#
_symmetry.space_group_name_H-M   'P 1'
#
loop_
_entity.id
_entity.type
_entity.pdbx_description
1 polymer ?
#
loop_
_entity_poly.entity_id
_entity_poly.type
_entity_poly.pdbx_seq_one_letter_code
_entity_poly.pdbx_strand_id
1 'polypeptide(L)'
;MTMKNIITVILEYAESAEYQSCYCEENIYRLVKKLADAGVQRNNRVAFISNTKKHVLLCQQNASSRGDPYPVIWDYHVIALFSLDDGDYVLDLDTRLGRLCRLDEYIQSTFHSSTSKELRAWLHVVDAETFIASFASDRRHMIVDGQYLSPPPSWAPIRGKMSNTEHNLEEFIEGSFQPASRVALDWSGSKTKISL
;
A
#
# COMPACT_ATOMS: atom_id res chain seq x y z
N MET A 1 4.33 23.71 -10.35
CA MET A 1 5.28 23.10 -9.39
C MET A 1 6.33 22.36 -10.21
N THR A 2 7.63 22.48 -9.90
CA THR A 2 8.67 21.72 -10.64
C THR A 2 8.73 20.26 -10.14
N MET A 3 9.28 19.34 -10.93
CA MET A 3 9.34 17.91 -10.58
C MET A 3 10.07 17.63 -9.27
N LYS A 4 11.27 18.20 -9.08
CA LYS A 4 12.02 18.11 -7.82
C LYS A 4 11.19 18.58 -6.62
N ASN A 5 10.30 19.55 -6.85
CA ASN A 5 9.42 20.08 -5.81
C ASN A 5 8.31 19.07 -5.45
N ILE A 6 7.74 18.34 -6.41
CA ILE A 6 6.70 17.33 -6.12
C ILE A 6 7.24 16.14 -5.31
N ILE A 7 8.38 15.57 -5.72
CA ILE A 7 9.01 14.46 -4.98
C ILE A 7 9.36 14.89 -3.56
N THR A 8 9.92 16.09 -3.40
CA THR A 8 10.24 16.66 -2.08
C THR A 8 8.98 16.78 -1.23
N VAL A 9 7.89 17.32 -1.78
CA VAL A 9 6.63 17.44 -1.04
C VAL A 9 6.05 16.08 -0.68
N ILE A 10 6.05 15.09 -1.58
CA ILE A 10 5.59 13.73 -1.25
C ILE A 10 6.38 13.16 -0.06
N LEU A 11 7.70 13.31 -0.07
CA LEU A 11 8.57 12.87 1.02
C LEU A 11 8.30 13.62 2.34
N GLU A 12 8.14 14.95 2.30
CA GLU A 12 7.82 15.74 3.49
C GLU A 12 6.49 15.29 4.15
N TYR A 13 5.47 14.99 3.34
CA TYR A 13 4.22 14.43 3.84
C TYR A 13 4.39 13.01 4.38
N ALA A 14 5.26 12.20 3.78
CA ALA A 14 5.56 10.85 4.25
C ALA A 14 6.33 10.84 5.58
N GLU A 15 7.25 11.78 5.77
CA GLU A 15 8.04 11.95 6.99
C GLU A 15 7.21 12.48 8.16
N SER A 16 6.26 13.38 7.87
CA SER A 16 5.33 13.95 8.86
C SER A 16 4.03 13.16 9.01
N ALA A 17 3.88 12.03 8.30
CA ALA A 17 2.71 11.19 8.41
C ALA A 17 2.63 10.56 9.80
N GLU A 18 1.45 10.66 10.41
CA GLU A 18 1.12 9.78 11.53
C GLU A 18 1.13 8.34 11.04
N TYR A 19 1.68 7.45 11.85
CA TYR A 19 1.91 6.06 11.47
C TYR A 19 1.56 5.14 12.63
N GLN A 20 0.89 4.04 12.32
CA GLN A 20 0.62 2.95 13.23
C GLN A 20 1.01 1.61 12.58
N SER A 21 1.89 0.85 13.26
CA SER A 21 2.31 -0.48 12.77
C SER A 21 1.12 -1.43 12.67
N CYS A 22 1.06 -2.19 11.58
CA CYS A 22 -0.01 -3.13 11.24
C CYS A 22 -1.35 -2.49 10.80
N TYR A 23 -1.36 -1.19 10.50
CA TYR A 23 -2.52 -0.48 9.94
C TYR A 23 -2.12 0.26 8.65
N CYS A 24 -1.44 -0.44 7.74
CA CYS A 24 -0.90 0.12 6.50
C CYS A 24 -1.99 0.75 5.61
N GLU A 25 -3.20 0.18 5.61
CA GLU A 25 -4.39 0.70 4.95
C GLU A 25 -4.79 2.09 5.48
N GLU A 26 -4.72 2.31 6.79
CA GLU A 26 -5.04 3.61 7.39
C GLU A 26 -3.89 4.61 7.21
N ASN A 27 -2.65 4.15 7.32
CA ASN A 27 -1.46 4.98 7.12
C ASN A 27 -1.45 5.56 5.69
N ILE A 28 -1.67 4.69 4.69
CA ILE A 28 -1.75 5.11 3.29
C ILE A 28 -2.99 5.97 3.05
N TYR A 29 -4.17 5.63 3.58
CA TYR A 29 -5.37 6.46 3.47
C TYR A 29 -5.11 7.91 3.91
N ARG A 30 -4.55 8.10 5.11
CA ARG A 30 -4.29 9.43 5.66
C ARG A 30 -3.27 10.18 4.81
N LEU A 31 -2.22 9.50 4.36
CA LEU A 31 -1.20 10.10 3.51
C LEU A 31 -1.77 10.58 2.17
N VAL A 32 -2.44 9.70 1.42
CA VAL A 32 -2.99 10.08 0.11
C VAL A 32 -4.09 11.11 0.24
N LYS A 33 -4.86 11.09 1.34
CA LYS A 33 -5.84 12.13 1.65
C LYS A 33 -5.18 13.49 1.87
N LYS A 34 -4.12 13.56 2.69
CA LYS A 34 -3.38 14.82 2.92
C LYS A 34 -2.78 15.37 1.62
N LEU A 35 -2.21 14.50 0.79
CA LEU A 35 -1.67 14.89 -0.53
C LEU A 35 -2.78 15.41 -1.45
N ALA A 36 -3.93 14.75 -1.51
CA ALA A 36 -5.08 15.17 -2.31
C ALA A 36 -5.64 16.53 -1.83
N ASP A 37 -5.79 16.72 -0.52
CA ASP A 37 -6.24 18.00 0.08
C ASP A 37 -5.25 19.15 -0.22
N ALA A 38 -3.95 18.84 -0.33
CA ALA A 38 -2.90 19.78 -0.74
C ALA A 38 -2.80 20.00 -2.27
N GLY A 39 -3.63 19.31 -3.07
CA GLY A 39 -3.60 19.38 -4.53
C GLY A 39 -2.39 18.70 -5.17
N VAL A 40 -1.69 17.82 -4.46
CA VAL A 40 -0.54 17.08 -4.96
C VAL A 40 -1.03 15.88 -5.77
N GLN A 41 -0.91 15.99 -7.09
CA GLN A 41 -1.14 14.94 -8.09
C GLN A 41 -2.51 14.24 -7.98
N ARG A 42 -3.45 14.57 -8.87
CA ARG A 42 -4.84 14.04 -8.79
C ARG A 42 -5.00 12.58 -9.20
N ASN A 43 -4.01 12.01 -9.89
CA ASN A 43 -4.09 10.66 -10.46
C ASN A 43 -3.27 9.63 -9.65
N ASN A 44 -3.06 9.89 -8.36
CA ASN A 44 -2.40 8.95 -7.46
C ASN A 44 -3.26 7.69 -7.32
N ARG A 45 -2.62 6.56 -7.05
CA ARG A 45 -3.29 5.28 -6.84
C ARG A 45 -2.85 4.63 -5.55
N VAL A 46 -3.63 3.68 -5.09
CA VAL A 46 -3.35 2.85 -3.93
C VAL A 46 -3.38 1.40 -4.37
N ALA A 47 -2.38 0.63 -3.96
CA ALA A 47 -2.34 -0.81 -4.24
C ALA A 47 -2.43 -1.61 -2.95
N PHE A 48 -3.40 -2.52 -2.91
CA PHE A 48 -3.47 -3.60 -1.94
C PHE A 48 -2.71 -4.80 -2.50
N ILE A 49 -1.75 -5.29 -1.72
CA ILE A 49 -0.87 -6.41 -2.04
C ILE A 49 -1.33 -7.59 -1.20
N SER A 50 -1.87 -8.63 -1.82
CA SER A 50 -2.26 -9.86 -1.10
C SER A 50 -2.25 -11.05 -2.06
N ASN A 51 -2.85 -12.17 -1.65
CA ASN A 51 -3.12 -13.36 -2.46
C ASN A 51 -4.35 -14.09 -1.95
N THR A 52 -4.78 -15.13 -2.65
CA THR A 52 -5.96 -15.93 -2.29
C THR A 52 -5.82 -16.65 -0.95
N LYS A 53 -4.59 -16.75 -0.42
CA LYS A 53 -4.29 -17.37 0.87
C LYS A 53 -4.08 -16.36 1.97
N LYS A 54 -4.06 -15.05 1.68
CA LYS A 54 -3.64 -14.00 2.62
C LYS A 54 -2.29 -14.36 3.27
N HIS A 55 -1.32 -14.72 2.43
CA HIS A 55 0.06 -15.01 2.83
C HIS A 55 1.00 -14.60 1.69
N VAL A 56 1.50 -13.36 1.70
CA VAL A 56 2.39 -12.83 0.68
C VAL A 56 3.77 -12.53 1.26
N LEU A 57 4.81 -12.96 0.56
CA LEU A 57 6.19 -12.67 0.96
C LEU A 57 6.66 -11.38 0.27
N LEU A 58 7.00 -10.39 1.09
CA LEU A 58 7.64 -9.15 0.66
C LEU A 58 9.04 -9.06 1.28
N CYS A 59 10.04 -8.76 0.47
CA CYS A 59 11.40 -8.45 0.89
C CYS A 59 11.55 -6.96 1.19
N GLN A 60 12.69 -6.58 1.78
CA GLN A 60 13.06 -5.20 2.11
C GLN A 60 12.05 -4.55 3.07
N GLN A 61 11.57 -5.29 4.07
CA GLN A 61 10.56 -4.82 5.02
C GLN A 61 11.19 -4.48 6.38
N ASN A 62 10.80 -3.34 6.97
CA ASN A 62 11.30 -2.86 8.25
C ASN A 62 11.00 -3.84 9.40
N ALA A 63 9.83 -4.48 9.36
CA ALA A 63 9.41 -5.46 10.35
C ALA A 63 10.20 -6.79 10.31
N SER A 64 11.07 -7.00 9.32
CA SER A 64 11.84 -8.25 9.24
C SER A 64 12.85 -8.37 10.38
N SER A 65 12.83 -9.52 11.06
CA SER A 65 13.84 -9.97 12.02
C SER A 65 14.93 -10.83 11.39
N ARG A 66 14.86 -11.07 10.07
CA ARG A 66 15.84 -11.84 9.29
C ARG A 66 16.79 -10.87 8.57
N GLY A 67 17.98 -11.35 8.23
CA GLY A 67 18.92 -10.60 7.40
C GLY A 67 18.45 -10.45 5.95
N ASP A 68 19.24 -9.75 5.14
CA ASP A 68 19.03 -9.56 3.70
C ASP A 68 18.58 -10.89 3.03
N PRO A 69 17.41 -10.92 2.35
CA PRO A 69 16.65 -9.81 1.77
C PRO A 69 15.58 -9.18 2.68
N TYR A 70 15.66 -9.36 4.00
CA TYR A 70 14.70 -8.81 4.98
C TYR A 70 13.23 -9.21 4.69
N PRO A 71 12.92 -10.51 4.60
CA PRO A 71 11.59 -10.99 4.27
C PRO A 71 10.59 -10.82 5.42
N VAL A 72 9.34 -10.53 5.07
CA VAL A 72 8.15 -10.62 5.94
C VAL A 72 7.04 -11.31 5.16
N ILE A 73 6.27 -12.17 5.85
CA ILE A 73 5.03 -12.73 5.31
C ILE A 73 3.88 -11.92 5.89
N TRP A 74 3.17 -11.21 5.01
CA TRP A 74 1.99 -10.43 5.34
C TRP A 74 0.72 -11.17 4.92
N ASP A 75 -0.38 -10.91 5.61
CA ASP A 75 -1.71 -11.26 5.13
C ASP A 75 -2.14 -10.34 3.98
N TYR A 76 -1.88 -9.04 4.14
CA TYR A 76 -1.90 -8.04 3.09
C TYR A 76 -0.95 -6.88 3.42
N HIS A 77 -0.62 -6.07 2.41
CA HIS A 77 0.11 -4.81 2.60
C HIS A 77 -0.47 -3.72 1.69
N VAL A 78 -0.31 -2.45 2.05
CA VAL A 78 -0.87 -1.33 1.30
C VAL A 78 0.22 -0.30 1.00
N ILE A 79 0.30 0.13 -0.26
CA ILE A 79 1.26 1.12 -0.75
C ILE A 79 0.54 2.19 -1.59
N ALA A 80 1.16 3.37 -1.70
CA ALA A 80 0.73 4.40 -2.64
C ALA A 80 1.58 4.38 -3.92
N LEU A 81 0.97 4.74 -5.04
CA LEU A 81 1.55 4.74 -6.38
C LEU A 81 1.38 6.12 -7.02
N PHE A 82 2.45 6.60 -7.62
CA PHE A 82 2.50 7.92 -8.25
C PHE A 82 3.04 7.81 -9.67
N SER A 83 2.32 8.35 -10.64
CA SER A 83 2.81 8.52 -12.01
C SER A 83 3.26 9.96 -12.18
N LEU A 84 4.58 10.17 -12.30
CA LEU A 84 5.22 11.46 -12.49
C LEU A 84 5.81 11.55 -13.91
N ASP A 85 6.23 12.74 -14.33
CA ASP A 85 6.71 12.98 -15.70
C ASP A 85 7.93 12.10 -16.09
N ASP A 86 8.75 11.66 -15.14
CA ASP A 86 9.97 10.86 -15.35
C ASP A 86 9.83 9.37 -14.96
N GLY A 87 8.61 8.96 -14.59
CA GLY A 87 8.27 7.57 -14.34
C GLY A 87 7.33 7.37 -13.16
N ASP A 88 7.15 6.09 -12.83
CA ASP A 88 6.29 5.65 -11.75
C ASP A 88 7.08 5.41 -10.46
N TYR A 89 6.47 5.77 -9.34
CA TYR A 89 7.05 5.66 -8.00
C TYR A 89 6.10 4.94 -7.05
N VAL A 90 6.70 4.24 -6.10
CA VAL A 90 6.02 3.58 -4.98
C VAL A 90 6.37 4.32 -3.71
N LEU A 91 5.37 4.60 -2.90
CA LEU A 91 5.57 4.99 -1.51
C LEU A 91 5.09 3.87 -0.59
N ASP A 92 6.03 3.32 0.16
CA ASP A 92 5.81 2.32 1.19
C ASP A 92 6.40 2.84 2.52
N LEU A 93 5.58 2.94 3.56
CA LEU A 93 6.03 3.42 4.86
C LEU A 93 6.78 2.33 5.65
N ASP A 94 6.67 1.07 5.22
CA ASP A 94 7.24 -0.11 5.87
C ASP A 94 8.44 -0.70 5.12
N THR A 95 8.86 -0.09 4.00
CA THR A 95 10.04 -0.54 3.23
C THR A 95 11.37 -0.04 3.77
N ARG A 96 12.44 -0.76 3.43
CA ARG A 96 13.85 -0.41 3.63
C ARG A 96 14.48 0.31 2.44
N LEU A 97 13.79 0.41 1.30
CA LEU A 97 14.29 0.99 0.03
C LEU A 97 14.26 2.53 -0.02
N GLY A 98 14.09 3.18 1.14
CA GLY A 98 13.64 4.58 1.20
C GLY A 98 12.13 4.65 0.94
N ARG A 99 11.43 5.50 1.71
CA ARG A 99 9.96 5.56 1.71
C ARG A 99 9.35 5.75 0.33
N LEU A 100 10.05 6.44 -0.58
CA LEU A 100 9.65 6.65 -1.97
C LEU A 100 10.78 6.19 -2.90
N CYS A 101 10.50 5.24 -3.79
CA CYS A 101 11.46 4.76 -4.78
C CYS A 101 10.77 4.48 -6.13
N ARG A 102 11.56 4.22 -7.17
CA ARG A 102 11.00 3.93 -8.49
C ARG A 102 10.25 2.59 -8.46
N LEU A 103 9.14 2.51 -9.19
CA LEU A 103 8.30 1.31 -9.22
C LEU A 103 9.09 0.06 -9.65
N ASP A 104 9.95 0.17 -10.65
CA ASP A 104 10.75 -0.95 -11.14
C ASP A 104 11.77 -1.45 -10.12
N GLU A 105 12.40 -0.54 -9.38
CA GLU A 105 13.28 -0.86 -8.25
C GLU A 105 12.53 -1.52 -7.10
N TYR A 106 11.36 -0.97 -6.72
CA TYR A 106 10.52 -1.52 -5.67
C TYR A 106 10.11 -2.95 -6.00
N ILE A 107 9.60 -3.20 -7.22
CA ILE A 107 9.15 -4.53 -7.62
C ILE A 107 10.29 -5.54 -7.60
N GLN A 108 11.45 -5.20 -8.18
CA GLN A 108 12.60 -6.11 -8.25
C GLN A 108 13.18 -6.44 -6.87
N SER A 109 13.17 -5.48 -5.94
CA SER A 109 13.77 -5.63 -4.62
C SER A 109 12.80 -6.26 -3.60
N THR A 110 11.49 -6.07 -3.79
CA THR A 110 10.44 -6.54 -2.87
C THR A 110 9.92 -7.93 -3.25
N PHE A 111 9.78 -8.22 -4.55
CA PHE A 111 9.16 -9.46 -5.03
C PHE A 111 10.19 -10.35 -5.74
N HIS A 112 10.76 -11.30 -4.99
CA HIS A 112 11.80 -12.17 -5.54
C HIS A 112 11.22 -13.27 -6.44
N SER A 113 11.86 -13.54 -7.58
CA SER A 113 11.40 -14.56 -8.55
C SER A 113 11.37 -15.99 -7.97
N SER A 114 12.23 -16.27 -6.99
CA SER A 114 12.28 -17.55 -6.28
C SER A 114 11.17 -17.75 -5.24
N THR A 115 10.30 -16.76 -5.01
CA THR A 115 9.18 -16.89 -4.07
C THR A 115 8.25 -18.01 -4.50
N SER A 116 7.97 -18.94 -3.57
CA SER A 116 7.03 -20.06 -3.77
C SER A 116 5.68 -19.56 -4.23
N LYS A 117 5.01 -20.31 -5.13
CA LYS A 117 3.75 -19.88 -5.75
C LYS A 117 2.66 -19.50 -4.75
N GLU A 118 2.59 -20.18 -3.61
CA GLU A 118 1.63 -19.90 -2.53
C GLU A 118 1.87 -18.57 -1.83
N LEU A 119 3.08 -18.01 -1.91
CA LEU A 119 3.48 -16.75 -1.29
C LEU A 119 3.55 -15.59 -2.28
N ARG A 120 3.23 -15.83 -3.56
CA ARG A 120 3.26 -14.80 -4.60
C ARG A 120 2.08 -13.86 -4.44
N ALA A 121 2.36 -12.57 -4.55
CA ALA A 121 1.37 -11.51 -4.48
C ALA A 121 0.74 -11.19 -5.84
N TRP A 122 -0.44 -10.59 -5.78
CA TRP A 122 -1.03 -9.76 -6.83
C TRP A 122 -1.28 -8.36 -6.26
N LEU A 123 -1.41 -7.38 -7.14
CA LEU A 123 -1.74 -6.00 -6.76
C LEU A 123 -3.17 -5.71 -7.19
N HIS A 124 -3.97 -5.23 -6.25
CA HIS A 124 -5.27 -4.66 -6.51
C HIS A 124 -5.18 -3.14 -6.40
N VAL A 125 -5.27 -2.46 -7.55
CA VAL A 125 -4.95 -1.05 -7.71
C VAL A 125 -6.24 -0.24 -7.88
N VAL A 126 -6.40 0.78 -7.04
CA VAL A 126 -7.57 1.67 -7.01
C VAL A 126 -7.10 3.11 -7.09
N ASP A 127 -7.86 3.98 -7.76
CA ASP A 127 -7.61 5.42 -7.73
C ASP A 127 -7.68 5.96 -6.30
N ALA A 128 -6.75 6.84 -5.93
CA ALA A 128 -6.67 7.38 -4.58
C ALA A 128 -7.94 8.15 -4.20
N GLU A 129 -8.54 8.89 -5.14
CA GLU A 129 -9.81 9.60 -4.90
C GLU A 129 -10.95 8.62 -4.58
N THR A 130 -11.05 7.53 -5.33
CA THR A 130 -12.03 6.46 -5.09
C THR A 130 -11.78 5.78 -3.74
N PHE A 131 -10.53 5.49 -3.42
CA PHE A 131 -10.15 4.92 -2.13
C PHE A 131 -10.53 5.86 -0.96
N ILE A 132 -10.18 7.14 -1.06
CA ILE A 132 -10.52 8.15 -0.04
C ILE A 132 -12.04 8.26 0.16
N ALA A 133 -12.80 8.21 -0.93
CA ALA A 133 -14.25 8.37 -0.91
C ALA A 133 -14.98 7.15 -0.38
N SER A 134 -14.51 5.93 -0.66
CA SER A 134 -15.29 4.70 -0.48
C SER A 134 -14.75 3.74 0.58
N PHE A 135 -13.47 3.86 0.98
CA PHE A 135 -12.87 2.98 1.97
C PHE A 135 -13.47 3.19 3.37
N ALA A 136 -13.70 2.10 4.09
CA ALA A 136 -14.12 2.11 5.48
C ALA A 136 -13.48 0.94 6.25
N SER A 137 -12.97 1.24 7.45
CA SER A 137 -12.46 0.27 8.41
C SER A 137 -12.81 0.71 9.82
N ASP A 138 -13.64 -0.10 10.48
CA ASP A 138 -13.88 -0.04 11.93
C ASP A 138 -12.84 -0.84 12.76
N ARG A 139 -11.78 -1.34 12.11
CA ARG A 139 -10.68 -2.10 12.71
C ARG A 139 -11.06 -3.45 13.32
N ARG A 140 -12.27 -3.97 13.05
CA ARG A 140 -12.71 -5.29 13.58
C ARG A 140 -11.75 -6.43 13.26
N HIS A 141 -11.08 -6.36 12.11
CA HIS A 141 -10.11 -7.37 11.67
C HIS A 141 -8.87 -7.47 12.58
N MET A 142 -8.57 -6.43 13.36
CA MET A 142 -7.45 -6.41 14.30
C MET A 142 -7.83 -6.86 15.71
N ILE A 143 -9.08 -7.28 15.94
CA ILE A 143 -9.58 -7.69 17.25
C ILE A 143 -9.78 -9.21 17.27
N VAL A 144 -9.10 -9.89 18.18
CA VAL A 144 -9.24 -11.32 18.44
C VAL A 144 -9.53 -11.51 19.92
N ASP A 145 -10.61 -12.23 20.24
CA ASP A 145 -11.07 -12.47 21.62
C ASP A 145 -11.22 -11.18 22.46
N GLY A 146 -11.66 -10.10 21.81
CA GLY A 146 -11.85 -8.79 22.44
C GLY A 146 -10.55 -8.01 22.70
N GLN A 147 -9.40 -8.50 22.23
CA GLN A 147 -8.10 -7.83 22.35
C GLN A 147 -7.56 -7.45 20.98
N TYR A 148 -6.87 -6.31 20.91
CA TYR A 148 -6.19 -5.88 19.70
C TYR A 148 -4.90 -6.69 19.47
N LEU A 149 -4.70 -7.18 18.24
CA LEU A 149 -3.47 -7.86 17.80
C LEU A 149 -2.25 -6.91 17.78
N SER A 150 -2.50 -5.63 17.51
CA SER A 150 -1.52 -4.53 17.56
C SER A 150 -2.22 -3.27 18.08
N PRO A 151 -1.57 -2.40 18.88
CA PRO A 151 -2.19 -1.18 19.38
C PRO A 151 -2.90 -0.40 18.27
N PRO A 152 -4.17 -0.01 18.46
CA PRO A 152 -4.91 0.70 17.42
C PRO A 152 -4.37 2.12 17.25
N PRO A 153 -4.55 2.72 16.07
CA PRO A 153 -4.19 4.11 15.86
C PRO A 153 -4.98 5.05 16.78
N SER A 154 -4.35 6.16 17.17
CA SER A 154 -4.96 7.19 18.04
C SER A 154 -6.09 7.98 17.36
N TRP A 155 -6.12 8.00 16.03
CA TRP A 155 -7.17 8.66 15.26
C TRP A 155 -8.44 7.80 15.19
N ALA A 156 -9.58 8.45 14.90
CA ALA A 156 -10.85 7.77 14.74
C ALA A 156 -10.84 6.76 13.57
N PRO A 157 -11.64 5.67 13.64
CA PRO A 157 -11.83 4.77 12.52
C PRO A 157 -12.22 5.49 11.22
N ILE A 158 -11.79 4.94 10.09
CA ILE A 158 -11.96 5.59 8.79
C ILE A 158 -13.28 5.18 8.17
N ARG A 159 -14.03 6.17 7.69
CA ARG A 159 -15.18 5.98 6.82
C ARG A 159 -15.24 7.08 5.77
N GLY A 160 -14.97 6.71 4.52
CA GLY A 160 -15.07 7.60 3.38
C GLY A 160 -16.50 8.11 3.18
N LYS A 161 -16.64 9.33 2.66
CA LYS A 161 -17.95 10.03 2.54
C LYS A 161 -18.98 9.29 1.69
N MET A 162 -18.53 8.46 0.75
CA MET A 162 -19.37 7.67 -0.15
C MET A 162 -19.57 6.23 0.34
N SER A 163 -18.93 5.83 1.44
CA SER A 163 -19.07 4.47 1.98
C SER A 163 -20.44 4.27 2.65
N ASN A 164 -21.17 3.27 2.18
CA ASN A 164 -22.46 2.86 2.74
C ASN A 164 -22.32 1.84 3.90
N THR A 165 -21.10 1.47 4.26
CA THR A 165 -20.75 0.53 5.34
C THR A 165 -19.75 1.15 6.30
N GLU A 166 -19.59 0.53 7.48
CA GLU A 166 -18.54 0.86 8.45
C GLU A 166 -17.25 0.08 8.19
N HIS A 167 -17.33 -0.98 7.37
CA HIS A 167 -16.22 -1.86 7.08
C HIS A 167 -16.35 -2.45 5.67
N ASN A 168 -15.30 -2.32 4.85
CA ASN A 168 -15.18 -2.98 3.55
C ASN A 168 -13.72 -3.35 3.18
N LEU A 169 -12.83 -3.42 4.17
CA LEU A 169 -11.41 -3.71 3.93
C LEU A 169 -11.20 -5.01 3.15
N GLU A 170 -11.99 -6.05 3.42
CA GLU A 170 -11.88 -7.33 2.72
C GLU A 170 -12.09 -7.19 1.21
N GLU A 171 -12.94 -6.26 0.75
CA GLU A 171 -13.17 -6.05 -0.67
C GLU A 171 -11.92 -5.51 -1.39
N PHE A 172 -11.11 -4.72 -0.68
CA PHE A 172 -9.84 -4.21 -1.17
C PHE A 172 -8.74 -5.27 -1.14
N ILE A 173 -8.66 -6.06 -0.07
CA ILE A 173 -7.68 -7.15 0.08
C ILE A 173 -7.93 -8.27 -0.95
N GLU A 174 -9.19 -8.67 -1.12
CA GLU A 174 -9.61 -9.78 -2.00
C GLU A 174 -9.79 -9.34 -3.45
N GLY A 175 -9.63 -8.04 -3.70
CA GLY A 175 -9.79 -7.34 -4.97
C GLY A 175 -11.11 -7.53 -5.68
N SER A 176 -12.18 -7.54 -4.88
CA SER A 176 -13.57 -7.49 -5.35
C SER A 176 -14.13 -6.07 -5.39
N PHE A 177 -13.51 -5.10 -4.72
CA PHE A 177 -13.90 -3.69 -4.81
C PHE A 177 -13.70 -3.13 -6.23
N GLN A 178 -14.64 -2.31 -6.72
CA GLN A 178 -14.62 -1.73 -8.07
C GLN A 178 -15.06 -0.25 -8.03
N PRO A 179 -14.58 0.61 -8.95
CA PRO A 179 -13.68 0.32 -10.07
C PRO A 179 -12.22 0.13 -9.63
N ALA A 180 -11.55 -0.85 -10.21
CA ALA A 180 -10.15 -1.15 -9.91
C ALA A 180 -9.44 -1.95 -11.03
N SER A 181 -8.11 -1.97 -10.97
CA SER A 181 -7.25 -2.77 -11.85
C SER A 181 -6.54 -3.86 -11.07
N ARG A 182 -6.61 -5.10 -11.56
CA ARG A 182 -5.83 -6.22 -11.01
C ARG A 182 -4.54 -6.38 -11.81
N VAL A 183 -3.40 -6.17 -11.16
CA VAL A 183 -2.08 -6.31 -11.76
C VAL A 183 -1.43 -7.61 -11.29
N ALA A 184 -1.08 -8.47 -12.24
CA ALA A 184 -0.26 -9.64 -12.00
C ALA A 184 1.23 -9.26 -12.06
N LEU A 185 1.99 -9.62 -11.04
CA LEU A 185 3.45 -9.46 -11.05
C LEU A 185 4.08 -10.54 -11.94
N ASP A 186 5.13 -10.15 -12.68
CA ASP A 186 5.92 -11.10 -13.46
C ASP A 186 7.00 -11.72 -12.56
N TRP A 187 6.79 -12.99 -12.24
CA TRP A 187 7.70 -13.77 -11.38
C TRP A 187 8.79 -14.50 -12.18
N SER A 188 8.89 -14.29 -13.49
CA SER A 188 9.88 -14.95 -14.36
C SER A 188 11.30 -14.40 -14.22
N GLY A 189 11.49 -13.29 -13.49
CA GLY A 189 12.77 -12.58 -13.41
C GLY A 189 13.04 -11.64 -14.59
N SER A 190 12.12 -11.56 -15.55
CA SER A 190 12.13 -10.51 -16.58
C SER A 190 11.60 -9.21 -15.98
N LYS A 191 12.03 -8.05 -16.50
CA LYS A 191 11.53 -6.74 -16.05
C LYS A 191 10.01 -6.74 -16.07
N THR A 192 9.38 -6.78 -14.90
CA THR A 192 7.93 -6.69 -14.77
C THR A 192 7.50 -5.33 -15.32
N LYS A 193 6.80 -5.33 -16.46
CA LYS A 193 6.08 -4.14 -16.90
C LYS A 193 4.77 -4.11 -16.15
N ILE A 194 4.72 -3.32 -15.08
CA ILE A 194 3.46 -2.80 -14.58
C ILE A 194 3.14 -1.60 -15.47
N SER A 195 2.23 -1.79 -16.43
CA SER A 195 1.57 -0.63 -17.05
C SER A 195 0.56 -0.12 -16.03
N LEU A 196 0.98 0.94 -15.35
CA LEU A 196 0.16 1.70 -14.44
C LEU A 196 -0.80 2.56 -15.24
#